data_AF-A0A1B6YE89-F1
#
_entry.id   AF-A0A1B6YE89-F1
#
_cell.length_a   1.000
_cell.length_b   1.000
_cell.length_c   1.000
_cell.angle_alpha   90.00
_cell.angle_beta   90.00
_cell.angle_gamma   90.00
#
_symmetry.space_group_name_H-M   'P 1'
#
loop_
_entity.id
_entity.type
_entity.pdbx_description
1 polymer ?
#
loop_
_entity_poly.entity_id
_entity_poly.type
_entity_poly.pdbx_seq_one_letter_code
_entity_poly.pdbx_strand_id
1 'polypeptide(L)'
;MTQKGRFKKSNNNDDFDLDSYLDEQAHKTAEATPQVEDEHETSFLKNAGLGLALVFTAFLWYHDWSPKQAYASIFGSDEATVVATGQAGNQIVIDIPEIRIPEITIPETREIQRAIEQELARASANEELPSVTDYLVELKELGLLEDDKLSAFQARQLHSAGVPVTYIQEVDNAGFLDELNFVAISEFYNNDIPLSYISEFEEAGFLDKVNFIGISEFYTNNVTMDYLRTLDRAGYLDDLSFVHITEYYKAGVTTEFLNDLKAKGLYEDLSFVDVVEMYKDENN
;
A
#
# COMPACT_ATOMS: atom_id res chain seq x y z
N MET A 1 -7.23 8.49 -91.79
CA MET A 1 -8.42 8.42 -90.91
C MET A 1 -7.99 7.71 -89.64
N THR A 2 -7.78 8.44 -88.55
CA THR A 2 -7.37 7.85 -87.27
C THR A 2 -8.09 8.59 -86.15
N GLN A 3 -9.02 7.87 -85.52
CA GLN A 3 -9.97 8.36 -84.54
C GLN A 3 -9.30 8.39 -83.16
N LYS A 4 -9.34 9.55 -82.50
CA LYS A 4 -8.87 9.76 -81.12
C LYS A 4 -9.70 8.91 -80.14
N GLY A 5 -9.06 7.93 -79.50
CA GLY A 5 -9.56 7.29 -78.28
C GLY A 5 -9.18 8.13 -77.06
N ARG A 6 -10.19 8.73 -76.41
CA ARG A 6 -10.08 9.35 -75.09
C ARG A 6 -10.16 8.24 -74.03
N PHE A 7 -9.11 8.07 -73.22
CA PHE A 7 -9.23 7.44 -71.91
C PHE A 7 -9.13 8.53 -70.84
N LYS A 8 -10.21 8.70 -70.08
CA LYS A 8 -10.34 9.61 -68.95
C LYS A 8 -9.88 8.81 -67.73
N LYS A 9 -8.71 9.10 -67.17
CA LYS A 9 -8.25 8.49 -65.92
C LYS A 9 -9.05 9.15 -64.79
N SER A 10 -9.87 8.38 -64.08
CA SER A 10 -10.58 8.85 -62.90
C SER A 10 -9.56 9.11 -61.79
N ASN A 11 -9.71 10.27 -61.15
CA ASN A 11 -8.94 10.73 -60.02
C ASN A 11 -9.49 10.01 -58.78
N ASN A 12 -8.81 8.96 -58.31
CA ASN A 12 -8.99 8.39 -56.97
C ASN A 12 -7.59 8.27 -56.38
N ASN A 13 -7.17 9.33 -55.69
CA ASN A 13 -6.02 9.30 -54.80
C ASN A 13 -6.60 9.44 -53.39
N ASP A 14 -7.09 8.32 -52.84
CA ASP A 14 -7.17 8.12 -51.39
C ASP A 14 -5.99 7.22 -50.98
N ASP A 15 -4.79 7.52 -51.50
CA ASP A 15 -3.57 6.97 -50.94
C ASP A 15 -3.21 7.87 -49.76
N PHE A 16 -3.10 7.26 -48.57
CA PHE A 16 -2.66 7.93 -47.36
C PHE A 16 -1.20 8.35 -47.54
N ASP A 17 -0.98 9.63 -47.84
CA ASP A 17 0.36 10.20 -47.96
C ASP A 17 0.99 10.33 -46.56
N LEU A 18 1.72 9.28 -46.17
CA LEU A 18 2.36 9.16 -44.86
C LEU A 18 3.34 10.31 -44.57
N ASP A 19 3.97 10.83 -45.62
CA ASP A 19 4.87 11.98 -45.56
C ASP A 19 4.12 13.27 -45.19
N SER A 20 2.91 13.47 -45.75
CA SER A 20 2.04 14.60 -45.38
C SER A 20 1.56 14.49 -43.93
N TYR A 21 1.30 13.27 -43.44
CA TYR A 21 0.87 13.07 -42.06
C TYR A 21 2.00 13.30 -41.06
N LEU A 22 3.23 12.92 -41.41
CA LEU A 22 4.43 13.16 -40.60
C LEU A 22 4.78 14.65 -40.53
N ASP A 23 4.68 15.38 -41.64
CA ASP A 23 4.90 16.84 -41.65
C ASP A 23 3.81 17.57 -40.84
N GLU A 24 2.56 17.11 -40.87
CA GLU A 24 1.49 17.71 -40.07
C GLU A 24 1.65 17.46 -38.55
N GLN A 25 2.14 16.27 -38.16
CA GLN A 25 2.50 15.95 -36.77
C GLN A 25 3.75 16.74 -36.30
N ALA A 26 4.75 16.89 -37.17
CA ALA A 26 5.96 17.64 -36.86
C ALA A 26 5.69 19.15 -36.69
N HIS A 27 4.80 19.72 -37.50
CA HIS A 27 4.42 21.12 -37.40
C HIS A 27 3.41 21.43 -36.28
N LYS A 28 2.63 20.45 -35.79
CA LYS A 28 1.84 20.62 -34.56
C LYS A 28 2.69 20.75 -33.29
N THR A 29 3.97 20.39 -33.35
CA THR A 29 4.88 20.41 -32.18
C THR A 29 5.73 21.68 -32.11
N ALA A 30 5.60 22.62 -33.05
CA ALA A 30 6.42 23.82 -33.06
C ALA A 30 5.63 25.07 -33.48
N GLU A 31 4.96 25.73 -32.53
CA GLU A 31 5.11 27.19 -32.34
C GLU A 31 4.46 27.74 -31.05
N ALA A 32 5.26 28.60 -30.40
CA ALA A 32 4.93 29.69 -29.48
C ALA A 32 4.39 29.39 -28.07
N THR A 33 5.33 29.33 -27.13
CA THR A 33 5.18 29.59 -25.69
C THR A 33 4.38 30.88 -25.43
N PRO A 34 3.24 30.83 -24.73
CA PRO A 34 2.77 31.96 -23.94
C PRO A 34 3.58 32.00 -22.65
N GLN A 35 4.22 33.13 -22.36
CA GLN A 35 4.70 33.41 -21.01
C GLN A 35 3.50 33.39 -20.06
N VAL A 36 3.52 32.47 -19.11
CA VAL A 36 2.58 32.43 -17.98
C VAL A 36 3.43 32.52 -16.73
N GLU A 37 3.07 33.48 -15.89
CA GLU A 37 3.63 33.78 -14.59
C GLU A 37 3.80 32.54 -13.71
N ASP A 38 4.85 32.56 -12.88
CA ASP A 38 5.15 31.55 -11.87
C ASP A 38 3.97 31.40 -10.89
N GLU A 39 3.13 30.39 -11.10
CA GLU A 39 2.36 29.74 -10.04
C GLU A 39 2.81 28.28 -9.95
N HIS A 40 3.61 27.99 -8.92
CA HIS A 40 4.22 26.70 -8.67
C HIS A 40 3.19 25.76 -8.01
N GLU A 41 2.27 25.18 -8.77
CA GLU A 41 1.41 24.09 -8.30
C GLU A 41 2.00 22.70 -8.59
N THR A 42 2.01 21.88 -7.55
CA THR A 42 2.61 20.55 -7.42
C THR A 42 1.91 19.49 -8.29
N SER A 43 2.32 19.32 -9.54
CA SER A 43 1.88 18.18 -10.40
C SER A 43 2.90 17.03 -10.48
N PHE A 44 4.11 17.22 -9.93
CA PHE A 44 5.19 16.23 -10.03
C PHE A 44 4.92 14.96 -9.20
N LEU A 45 4.21 15.07 -8.06
CA LEU A 45 3.94 13.93 -7.17
C LEU A 45 2.87 12.97 -7.71
N LYS A 46 1.83 13.48 -8.38
CA LYS A 46 0.74 12.64 -8.93
C LYS A 46 1.23 11.74 -10.07
N ASN A 47 2.19 12.20 -10.86
CA ASN A 47 2.80 11.41 -11.94
C ASN A 47 3.98 10.54 -11.44
N ALA A 48 4.65 10.93 -10.35
CA ALA A 48 5.72 10.13 -9.75
C ALA A 48 5.20 8.80 -9.14
N GLY A 49 4.03 8.83 -8.49
CA GLY A 49 3.41 7.61 -7.94
C GLY A 49 3.08 6.56 -9.00
N LEU A 50 2.58 7.00 -10.17
CA LEU A 50 2.27 6.11 -11.29
C LEU A 50 3.54 5.49 -11.90
N GLY A 51 4.61 6.28 -12.01
CA GLY A 51 5.91 5.82 -12.50
C GLY A 51 6.56 4.80 -11.56
N LEU A 52 6.51 5.04 -10.25
CA LEU A 52 7.00 4.10 -9.23
C LEU A 52 6.17 2.81 -9.22
N ALA A 53 4.85 2.90 -9.31
CA ALA A 53 3.96 1.74 -9.36
C ALA A 53 4.24 0.83 -10.57
N LEU A 54 4.49 1.41 -11.75
CA LEU A 54 4.84 0.68 -12.98
C LEU A 54 6.21 0.00 -12.90
N VAL A 55 7.20 0.68 -12.33
CA VAL A 55 8.55 0.10 -12.12
C VAL A 55 8.49 -1.03 -11.10
N PHE A 56 7.71 -0.89 -10.02
CA PHE A 56 7.52 -1.94 -9.02
C PHE A 56 6.75 -3.14 -9.55
N THR A 57 5.70 -2.94 -10.37
CA THR A 57 4.99 -4.08 -10.99
C THR A 57 5.89 -4.87 -11.93
N ALA A 58 6.75 -4.19 -12.71
CA ALA A 58 7.72 -4.86 -13.56
C ALA A 58 8.80 -5.61 -12.74
N PHE A 59 9.24 -5.03 -11.63
CA PHE A 59 10.22 -5.64 -10.73
C PHE A 59 9.66 -6.87 -10.00
N LEU A 60 8.43 -6.81 -9.50
CA LEU A 60 7.74 -7.93 -8.87
C LEU A 60 7.45 -9.06 -9.86
N TRP A 61 7.10 -8.74 -11.11
CA TRP A 61 6.87 -9.75 -12.17
C TRP A 61 8.15 -10.47 -12.61
N TYR A 62 9.29 -9.77 -12.63
CA TYR A 62 10.56 -10.35 -13.09
C TYR A 62 11.32 -11.12 -12.00
N HIS A 63 11.12 -10.81 -10.71
CA HIS A 63 11.99 -11.34 -9.64
C HIS A 63 11.34 -12.30 -8.63
N ASP A 64 10.05 -12.66 -8.75
CA ASP A 64 9.39 -13.66 -7.86
C ASP A 64 9.64 -13.39 -6.35
N TRP A 65 9.82 -12.11 -6.00
CA TRP A 65 10.44 -11.68 -4.75
C TRP A 65 9.36 -11.29 -3.73
N SER A 66 9.31 -11.98 -2.58
CA SER A 66 8.42 -11.59 -1.49
C SER A 66 8.98 -10.36 -0.74
N PRO A 67 8.15 -9.36 -0.36
CA PRO A 67 8.59 -8.18 0.42
C PRO A 67 9.33 -8.54 1.72
N LYS A 68 8.95 -9.65 2.36
CA LYS A 68 9.62 -10.19 3.56
C LYS A 68 11.07 -10.61 3.31
N GLN A 69 11.41 -11.11 2.11
CA GLN A 69 12.79 -11.49 1.76
C GLN A 69 13.67 -10.29 1.35
N ALA A 70 13.07 -9.26 0.74
CA ALA A 70 13.76 -8.00 0.44
C ALA A 70 14.15 -7.26 1.73
N TYR A 71 13.27 -7.24 2.73
CA TYR A 71 13.54 -6.66 4.04
C TYR A 71 14.62 -7.45 4.82
N ALA A 72 14.50 -8.79 4.87
CA ALA A 72 15.44 -9.65 5.61
C ALA A 72 16.87 -9.66 5.03
N SER A 73 17.03 -9.44 3.73
CA SER A 73 18.34 -9.40 3.06
C SER A 73 19.06 -8.05 3.19
N ILE A 74 18.33 -6.97 3.44
CA ILE A 74 18.90 -5.61 3.53
C ILE A 74 19.12 -5.20 5.00
N PHE A 75 18.26 -5.63 5.94
CA PHE A 75 18.30 -5.11 7.32
C PHE A 75 18.51 -6.16 8.42
N GLY A 76 18.73 -7.42 8.06
CA GLY A 76 18.95 -8.48 9.04
C GLY A 76 17.64 -8.87 9.73
N SER A 77 17.30 -10.15 9.63
CA SER A 77 16.24 -10.71 10.46
C SER A 77 16.84 -10.96 11.85
N ASP A 78 16.25 -10.36 12.88
CA ASP A 78 16.41 -10.83 14.26
C ASP A 78 15.64 -12.15 14.46
N GLU A 79 16.02 -13.18 13.70
CA GLU A 79 15.89 -14.56 14.16
C GLU A 79 17.28 -15.01 14.56
N ALA A 80 17.70 -14.58 15.75
CA ALA A 80 18.73 -15.26 16.50
C ALA A 80 18.24 -16.68 16.80
N THR A 81 18.38 -17.58 15.83
CA THR A 81 18.38 -19.02 16.07
C THR A 81 19.64 -19.32 16.87
N VAL A 82 19.53 -19.20 18.19
CA VAL A 82 20.53 -19.71 19.13
C VAL A 82 20.44 -21.24 19.08
N VAL A 83 21.08 -21.84 18.08
CA VAL A 83 21.38 -23.27 18.09
C VAL A 83 22.56 -23.47 19.06
N ALA A 84 22.24 -23.58 20.34
CA ALA A 84 23.19 -24.09 21.32
C ALA A 84 23.38 -25.59 21.09
N THR A 85 24.41 -25.96 20.33
CA THR A 85 24.93 -27.32 20.30
C THR A 85 25.65 -27.60 21.62
N GLY A 86 25.12 -28.52 22.42
CA GLY A 86 25.77 -29.09 23.59
C GLY A 86 25.47 -30.58 23.68
N GLN A 87 26.44 -31.42 23.30
CA GLN A 87 26.38 -32.87 23.53
C GLN A 87 26.66 -33.21 25.01
N ALA A 88 26.04 -34.31 25.42
CA ALA A 88 26.40 -35.23 26.52
C ALA A 88 25.90 -34.91 27.95
N GLY A 89 24.80 -35.58 28.31
CA GLY A 89 24.75 -36.45 29.48
C GLY A 89 24.75 -35.78 30.86
N ASN A 90 23.60 -35.24 31.27
CA ASN A 90 23.11 -35.32 32.65
C ASN A 90 21.64 -34.86 32.69
N GLN A 91 20.72 -35.73 33.10
CA GLN A 91 19.32 -35.36 33.33
C GLN A 91 19.24 -34.55 34.63
N ILE A 92 18.98 -33.25 34.51
CA ILE A 92 18.53 -32.44 35.63
C ILE A 92 17.01 -32.66 35.73
N VAL A 93 16.58 -33.37 36.77
CA VAL A 93 15.16 -33.49 37.12
C VAL A 93 14.77 -32.17 37.80
N ILE A 94 14.02 -31.35 37.09
CA ILE A 94 13.41 -30.13 37.62
C ILE A 94 12.00 -30.53 38.09
N ASP A 95 11.78 -30.50 39.41
CA ASP A 95 10.47 -30.75 40.02
C ASP A 95 9.63 -29.47 39.86
N ILE A 96 8.66 -29.49 38.95
CA ILE A 96 7.79 -28.35 38.64
C ILE A 96 6.59 -28.41 39.58
N PRO A 97 6.40 -27.47 40.52
CA PRO A 97 5.19 -27.45 41.35
C PRO A 97 3.95 -27.21 40.47
N GLU A 98 2.85 -27.90 40.79
CA GLU A 98 1.56 -27.78 40.10
C GLU A 98 1.02 -26.35 40.21
N ILE A 99 1.19 -25.55 39.15
CA ILE A 99 0.64 -24.20 39.05
C ILE A 99 -0.87 -24.33 38.84
N ARG A 100 -1.66 -24.04 39.88
CA ARG A 100 -3.11 -23.85 39.73
C ARG A 100 -3.36 -22.52 39.05
N ILE A 101 -3.63 -22.58 37.74
CA ILE A 101 -4.09 -21.44 36.96
C ILE A 101 -5.50 -21.08 37.47
N PRO A 102 -5.75 -19.86 37.99
CA PRO A 102 -7.11 -19.45 38.30
C PRO A 102 -7.94 -19.42 37.02
N GLU A 103 -9.19 -19.91 37.10
CA GLU A 103 -10.13 -19.89 35.99
C GLU A 103 -10.40 -18.42 35.59
N ILE A 104 -9.87 -18.03 34.43
CA ILE A 104 -10.01 -16.69 33.90
C ILE A 104 -11.45 -16.57 33.39
N THR A 105 -12.33 -15.91 34.15
CA THR A 105 -13.60 -15.43 33.60
C THR A 105 -13.29 -14.28 32.64
N ILE A 106 -13.18 -14.63 31.36
CA ILE A 106 -13.11 -13.66 30.25
C ILE A 106 -14.49 -12.98 30.19
N PRO A 107 -14.60 -11.65 30.30
CA PRO A 107 -15.86 -10.98 30.00
C PRO A 107 -16.17 -11.20 28.52
N GLU A 108 -17.25 -11.92 28.22
CA GLU A 108 -17.79 -12.10 26.87
C GLU A 108 -18.20 -10.74 26.30
N THR A 109 -17.29 -10.03 25.66
CA THR A 109 -17.68 -8.98 24.72
C THR A 109 -17.87 -9.62 23.35
N ARG A 110 -19.01 -9.29 22.72
CA ARG A 110 -19.39 -9.77 21.38
C ARG A 110 -18.30 -9.55 20.32
N GLU A 111 -17.41 -8.59 20.54
CA GLU A 111 -16.29 -8.25 19.65
C GLU A 111 -15.16 -9.28 19.72
N ILE A 112 -14.84 -9.78 20.91
CA ILE A 112 -13.85 -10.84 21.07
C ILE A 112 -14.40 -12.15 20.51
N GLN A 113 -15.69 -12.44 20.73
CA GLN A 113 -16.34 -13.59 20.10
C GLN A 113 -16.31 -13.51 18.57
N ARG A 114 -16.59 -12.33 18.00
CA ARG A 114 -16.51 -12.11 16.55
C ARG A 114 -15.09 -12.27 16.02
N ALA A 115 -14.10 -11.69 16.68
CA ALA A 115 -12.70 -11.82 16.31
C ALA A 115 -12.26 -13.29 16.37
N ILE A 116 -12.65 -14.04 17.40
CA ILE A 116 -12.35 -15.47 17.52
C ILE A 116 -13.12 -16.30 16.49
N GLU A 117 -14.39 -15.99 16.18
CA GLU A 117 -15.14 -16.66 15.12
C GLU A 117 -14.56 -16.38 13.73
N GLN A 118 -14.06 -15.16 13.49
CA GLN A 118 -13.41 -14.75 12.25
C GLN A 118 -12.04 -15.43 12.10
N GLU A 119 -11.25 -15.48 13.18
CA GLU A 119 -9.99 -16.21 13.24
C GLU A 119 -10.17 -17.73 13.15
N LEU A 120 -11.25 -18.29 13.72
CA LEU A 120 -11.57 -19.72 13.62
C LEU A 120 -12.14 -20.08 12.23
N ALA A 121 -12.88 -19.18 11.59
CA ALA A 121 -13.30 -19.31 10.19
C ALA A 121 -12.10 -19.26 9.24
N ARG A 122 -11.15 -18.35 9.49
CA ARG A 122 -9.87 -18.25 8.76
C ARG A 122 -8.97 -19.47 8.99
N ALA A 123 -8.85 -19.96 10.21
CA ALA A 123 -8.06 -21.15 10.54
C ALA A 123 -8.71 -22.47 10.05
N SER A 124 -10.04 -22.50 9.93
CA SER A 124 -10.76 -23.59 9.26
C SER A 124 -10.61 -23.53 7.74
N ALA A 125 -10.31 -22.34 7.20
CA ALA A 125 -10.02 -22.10 5.81
C ALA A 125 -8.52 -22.28 5.51
N ASN A 126 -8.06 -23.54 5.54
CA ASN A 126 -7.10 -23.97 4.50
C ASN A 126 -7.82 -24.02 3.14
N GLU A 127 -8.59 -22.98 2.79
CA GLU A 127 -9.37 -22.90 1.56
C GLU A 127 -8.41 -22.51 0.46
N GLU A 128 -7.95 -23.54 -0.25
CA GLU A 128 -7.61 -23.38 -1.65
C GLU A 128 -8.77 -22.63 -2.30
N LEU A 129 -8.52 -21.36 -2.69
CA LEU A 129 -9.54 -20.51 -3.29
C LEU A 129 -10.26 -21.28 -4.41
N PRO A 130 -11.56 -21.05 -4.62
CA PRO A 130 -12.27 -21.68 -5.72
C PRO A 130 -11.60 -21.35 -7.06
N SER A 131 -11.94 -22.09 -8.12
CA SER A 131 -11.41 -21.77 -9.44
C SER A 131 -11.70 -20.30 -9.78
N VAL A 132 -10.82 -19.65 -10.56
CA VAL A 132 -11.02 -18.24 -10.96
C VAL A 132 -12.41 -18.03 -11.56
N THR A 133 -12.95 -19.01 -12.28
CA THR A 133 -14.29 -18.93 -12.86
C THR A 133 -15.38 -18.91 -11.79
N ASP A 134 -15.31 -19.81 -10.81
CA ASP A 134 -16.29 -19.87 -9.72
C ASP A 134 -16.21 -18.62 -8.82
N TYR A 135 -15.00 -18.14 -8.56
CA TYR A 135 -14.75 -16.89 -7.85
C TYR A 135 -15.42 -15.68 -8.52
N LEU A 136 -15.31 -15.58 -9.86
CA LEU A 136 -15.97 -14.51 -10.62
C LEU A 136 -17.49 -14.68 -10.66
N VAL A 137 -18.00 -15.91 -10.67
CA VAL A 137 -19.44 -16.18 -10.57
C VAL A 137 -19.97 -15.69 -9.22
N GLU A 138 -19.29 -16.02 -8.13
CA GLU A 138 -19.68 -15.59 -6.78
C GLU A 138 -19.68 -14.06 -6.65
N LEU A 139 -18.61 -13.39 -7.09
CA LEU A 139 -18.56 -11.91 -7.11
C LEU A 139 -19.68 -11.30 -7.96
N LYS A 140 -20.04 -11.93 -9.09
CA LYS A 140 -21.15 -11.48 -9.92
C LYS A 140 -22.50 -11.65 -9.21
N GLU A 141 -22.74 -12.79 -8.56
CA GLU A 141 -23.99 -13.05 -7.82
C GLU A 141 -24.18 -12.09 -6.65
N LEU A 142 -23.08 -11.62 -6.06
CA LEU A 142 -23.07 -10.58 -5.02
C LEU A 142 -23.21 -9.15 -5.58
N GLY A 143 -23.25 -8.96 -6.90
CA GLY A 143 -23.28 -7.65 -7.54
C GLY A 143 -21.97 -6.87 -7.45
N LEU A 144 -20.88 -7.51 -7.01
CA LEU A 144 -19.58 -6.85 -6.82
C LEU A 144 -18.84 -6.61 -8.14
N LEU A 145 -19.23 -7.30 -9.23
CA LEU A 145 -18.74 -7.03 -10.59
C LEU A 145 -19.64 -6.07 -11.38
N GLU A 146 -20.74 -5.60 -10.79
CA GLU A 146 -21.67 -4.66 -11.41
C GLU A 146 -21.27 -3.22 -11.09
N ASP A 147 -21.83 -2.28 -11.86
CA ASP A 147 -21.67 -0.83 -11.64
C ASP A 147 -20.21 -0.34 -11.50
N ASP A 148 -19.28 -1.03 -12.16
CA ASP A 148 -17.85 -0.74 -12.15
C ASP A 148 -17.15 -0.80 -10.78
N LYS A 149 -17.81 -1.37 -9.74
CA LYS A 149 -17.23 -1.60 -8.40
C LYS A 149 -15.91 -2.38 -8.47
N LEU A 150 -15.94 -3.51 -9.16
CA LEU A 150 -14.77 -4.35 -9.38
C LEU A 150 -14.76 -4.89 -10.81
N SER A 151 -13.74 -4.55 -11.58
CA SER A 151 -13.55 -5.15 -12.90
C SER A 151 -13.15 -6.62 -12.80
N ALA A 152 -13.50 -7.42 -13.80
CA ALA A 152 -13.04 -8.81 -13.91
C ALA A 152 -11.50 -8.94 -13.97
N PHE A 153 -10.77 -7.88 -14.32
CA PHE A 153 -9.31 -7.86 -14.18
C PHE A 153 -8.91 -7.76 -12.71
N GLN A 154 -9.39 -6.75 -11.98
CA GLN A 154 -9.08 -6.56 -10.56
C GLN A 154 -9.49 -7.77 -9.71
N ALA A 155 -10.67 -8.34 -9.97
CA ALA A 155 -11.12 -9.57 -9.31
C ALA A 155 -10.15 -10.75 -9.49
N ARG A 156 -9.61 -10.93 -10.70
CA ARG A 156 -8.59 -11.97 -10.96
C ARG A 156 -7.27 -11.68 -10.26
N GLN A 157 -6.89 -10.40 -10.13
CA GLN A 157 -5.70 -10.02 -9.37
C GLN A 157 -5.88 -10.30 -7.88
N LEU A 158 -7.05 -10.00 -7.31
CA LEU A 158 -7.40 -10.31 -5.92
C LEU A 158 -7.39 -11.82 -5.66
N HIS A 159 -7.98 -12.61 -6.56
CA HIS A 159 -7.91 -14.07 -6.51
C HIS A 159 -6.46 -14.57 -6.53
N SER A 160 -5.64 -14.07 -7.45
CA SER A 160 -4.22 -14.43 -7.53
C SER A 160 -3.41 -14.01 -6.29
N ALA A 161 -3.87 -12.98 -5.58
CA ALA A 161 -3.26 -12.50 -4.34
C ALA A 161 -3.76 -13.25 -3.10
N GLY A 162 -4.64 -14.26 -3.26
CA GLY A 162 -5.16 -15.04 -2.15
C GLY A 162 -6.36 -14.44 -1.42
N VAL A 163 -6.95 -13.36 -1.96
CA VAL A 163 -8.04 -12.63 -1.30
C VAL A 163 -9.38 -13.34 -1.53
N PRO A 164 -10.07 -13.83 -0.47
CA PRO A 164 -11.35 -14.51 -0.61
C PRO A 164 -12.50 -13.54 -0.90
N VAL A 165 -13.57 -14.04 -1.52
CA VAL A 165 -14.77 -13.25 -1.83
C VAL A 165 -15.40 -12.66 -0.57
N THR A 166 -15.39 -13.41 0.53
CA THR A 166 -15.89 -12.97 1.83
C THR A 166 -15.20 -11.69 2.32
N TYR A 167 -13.87 -11.58 2.14
CA TYR A 167 -13.14 -10.37 2.50
C TYR A 167 -13.47 -9.19 1.57
N ILE A 168 -13.63 -9.43 0.27
CA ILE A 168 -14.08 -8.38 -0.67
C ILE A 168 -15.46 -7.87 -0.27
N GLN A 169 -16.36 -8.76 0.15
CA GLN A 169 -17.67 -8.38 0.65
C GLN A 169 -17.58 -7.59 1.96
N GLU A 170 -16.66 -7.93 2.87
CA GLU A 170 -16.38 -7.11 4.07
C GLU A 170 -15.92 -5.70 3.69
N VAL A 171 -15.04 -5.56 2.69
CA VAL A 171 -14.56 -4.27 2.17
C VAL A 171 -15.71 -3.46 1.55
N ASP A 172 -16.59 -4.07 0.76
CA ASP A 172 -17.79 -3.41 0.19
C ASP A 172 -18.76 -2.95 1.28
N ASN A 173 -19.04 -3.82 2.25
CA ASN A 173 -19.94 -3.49 3.37
C ASN A 173 -19.39 -2.36 4.24
N ALA A 174 -18.07 -2.22 4.33
CA ALA A 174 -17.41 -1.11 5.02
C ALA A 174 -17.39 0.18 4.18
N GLY A 175 -17.81 0.14 2.92
CA GLY A 175 -17.81 1.30 2.01
C GLY A 175 -16.45 1.58 1.37
N PHE A 176 -15.47 0.68 1.52
CA PHE A 176 -14.11 0.90 1.04
C PHE A 176 -13.82 0.33 -0.35
N LEU A 177 -14.76 -0.39 -0.96
CA LEU A 177 -14.51 -1.04 -2.25
C LEU A 177 -14.28 -0.03 -3.38
N ASP A 178 -14.97 1.11 -3.33
CA ASP A 178 -14.81 2.19 -4.31
C ASP A 178 -13.61 3.11 -3.99
N GLU A 179 -13.18 3.14 -2.73
CA GLU A 179 -12.08 3.99 -2.24
C GLU A 179 -10.71 3.31 -2.38
N LEU A 180 -10.67 1.98 -2.19
CA LEU A 180 -9.45 1.19 -2.22
C LEU A 180 -9.28 0.49 -3.56
N ASN A 181 -8.10 0.66 -4.16
CA ASN A 181 -7.73 -0.16 -5.31
C ASN A 181 -7.39 -1.60 -4.89
N PHE A 182 -7.42 -2.52 -5.84
CA PHE A 182 -7.16 -3.95 -5.61
C PHE A 182 -5.78 -4.25 -5.00
N VAL A 183 -4.78 -3.38 -5.21
CA VAL A 183 -3.45 -3.54 -4.61
C VAL A 183 -3.51 -3.24 -3.12
N ALA A 184 -4.18 -2.16 -2.73
CA ALA A 184 -4.40 -1.82 -1.32
C ALA A 184 -5.23 -2.90 -0.60
N ILE A 185 -6.31 -3.38 -1.23
CA ILE A 185 -7.13 -4.48 -0.67
C ILE A 185 -6.29 -5.74 -0.45
N SER A 186 -5.45 -6.10 -1.42
CA SER A 186 -4.54 -7.25 -1.30
C SER A 186 -3.50 -7.05 -0.20
N GLU A 187 -2.91 -5.86 -0.10
CA GLU A 187 -1.94 -5.52 0.94
C GLU A 187 -2.54 -5.63 2.34
N PHE A 188 -3.72 -5.05 2.53
CA PHE A 188 -4.41 -5.06 3.83
C PHE A 188 -4.81 -6.47 4.24
N TYR A 189 -5.31 -7.27 3.30
CA TYR A 189 -5.62 -8.68 3.54
C TYR A 189 -4.36 -9.47 3.94
N ASN A 190 -3.27 -9.35 3.17
CA ASN A 190 -2.06 -10.15 3.36
C ASN A 190 -1.24 -9.76 4.60
N ASN A 191 -1.47 -8.57 5.16
CA ASN A 191 -0.83 -8.10 6.39
C ASN A 191 -1.81 -8.07 7.57
N ASP A 192 -2.97 -8.73 7.45
CA ASP A 192 -3.98 -8.86 8.50
C ASP A 192 -4.44 -7.50 9.08
N ILE A 193 -4.48 -6.47 8.23
CA ILE A 193 -4.85 -5.11 8.64
C ILE A 193 -6.37 -5.05 8.73
N PRO A 194 -6.94 -4.77 9.92
CA PRO A 194 -8.38 -4.79 10.10
C PRO A 194 -9.01 -3.56 9.43
N LEU A 195 -10.18 -3.75 8.81
CA LEU A 195 -10.93 -2.64 8.20
C LEU A 195 -11.27 -1.53 9.21
N SER A 196 -11.40 -1.84 10.50
CA SER A 196 -11.58 -0.84 11.54
C SER A 196 -10.39 0.13 11.64
N TYR A 197 -9.17 -0.35 11.41
CA TYR A 197 -7.99 0.53 11.37
C TYR A 197 -8.05 1.45 10.15
N ILE A 198 -8.50 0.95 9.00
CA ILE A 198 -8.73 1.77 7.80
C ILE A 198 -9.81 2.83 8.05
N SER A 199 -10.91 2.48 8.74
CA SER A 199 -11.92 3.44 9.18
C SER A 199 -11.35 4.54 10.08
N GLU A 200 -10.40 4.24 10.96
CA GLU A 200 -9.75 5.29 11.75
C GLU A 200 -8.97 6.29 10.87
N PHE A 201 -8.36 5.84 9.77
CA PHE A 201 -7.71 6.73 8.80
C PHE A 201 -8.74 7.56 8.02
N GLU A 202 -9.86 6.98 7.63
CA GLU A 202 -10.95 7.70 6.98
C GLU A 202 -11.51 8.81 7.89
N GLU A 203 -11.85 8.46 9.13
CA GLU A 203 -12.38 9.39 10.13
C GLU A 203 -11.40 10.51 10.47
N ALA A 204 -10.10 10.23 10.43
CA ALA A 204 -9.04 11.23 10.61
C ALA A 204 -8.80 12.09 9.36
N GLY A 205 -9.38 11.75 8.21
CA GLY A 205 -9.10 12.41 6.93
C GLY A 205 -7.69 12.11 6.40
N PHE A 206 -7.13 10.95 6.75
CA PHE A 206 -5.75 10.57 6.42
C PHE A 206 -5.64 9.64 5.21
N LEU A 207 -6.75 9.09 4.68
CA LEU A 207 -6.70 8.22 3.50
C LEU A 207 -6.10 8.90 2.26
N ASP A 208 -6.34 10.21 2.09
CA ASP A 208 -5.75 10.98 0.99
C ASP A 208 -4.32 11.48 1.27
N LYS A 209 -3.90 11.45 2.54
CA LYS A 209 -2.58 11.94 2.98
C LYS A 209 -1.55 10.82 3.03
N VAL A 210 -2.00 9.62 3.41
CA VAL A 210 -1.15 8.44 3.63
C VAL A 210 -1.57 7.35 2.66
N ASN A 211 -0.65 6.96 1.78
CA ASN A 211 -0.91 5.85 0.86
C ASN A 211 -0.99 4.50 1.60
N PHE A 212 -1.53 3.48 0.94
CA PHE A 212 -1.73 2.15 1.53
C PHE A 212 -0.44 1.50 2.06
N ILE A 213 0.72 1.79 1.48
CA ILE A 213 2.02 1.30 1.98
C ILE A 213 2.33 1.95 3.33
N GLY A 214 2.14 3.27 3.46
CA GLY A 214 2.32 3.98 4.72
C GLY A 214 1.36 3.49 5.81
N ILE A 215 0.09 3.25 5.46
CA ILE A 215 -0.89 2.67 6.40
C ILE A 215 -0.43 1.29 6.88
N SER A 216 0.04 0.44 5.96
CA SER A 216 0.58 -0.90 6.27
C SER A 216 1.81 -0.83 7.18
N GLU A 217 2.73 0.09 6.90
CA GLU A 217 3.92 0.32 7.72
C GLU A 217 3.53 0.76 9.14
N PHE A 218 2.60 1.71 9.26
CA PHE A 218 2.12 2.21 10.55
C PHE A 218 1.46 1.12 11.38
N TYR A 219 0.62 0.28 10.76
CA TYR A 219 0.01 -0.86 11.44
C TYR A 219 1.07 -1.84 11.94
N THR A 220 1.98 -2.25 11.06
CA THR A 220 3.05 -3.24 11.36
C THR A 220 3.98 -2.77 12.47
N ASN A 221 4.27 -1.47 12.52
CA ASN A 221 5.15 -0.89 13.54
C ASN A 221 4.40 -0.30 14.73
N ASN A 222 3.09 -0.58 14.86
CA ASN A 222 2.23 -0.11 15.94
C ASN A 222 2.27 1.41 16.15
N VAL A 223 2.42 2.18 15.08
CA VAL A 223 2.31 3.64 15.11
C VAL A 223 0.86 3.99 15.44
N THR A 224 0.67 4.69 16.55
CA THR A 224 -0.68 4.99 17.06
C THR A 224 -1.34 6.10 16.24
N MET A 225 -2.66 5.99 16.08
CA MET A 225 -3.46 7.06 15.47
C MET A 225 -3.37 8.38 16.23
N ASP A 226 -3.16 8.36 17.56
CA ASP A 226 -2.93 9.58 18.34
C ASP A 226 -1.63 10.30 17.92
N TYR A 227 -0.54 9.55 17.73
CA TYR A 227 0.72 10.10 17.22
C TYR A 227 0.57 10.68 15.80
N LEU A 228 -0.15 10.00 14.91
CA LEU A 228 -0.42 10.55 13.57
C LEU A 228 -1.24 11.85 13.66
N ARG A 229 -2.22 11.92 14.56
CA ARG A 229 -3.00 13.14 14.81
C ARG A 229 -2.19 14.27 15.43
N THR A 230 -1.17 13.99 16.25
CA THR A 230 -0.27 15.05 16.76
C THR A 230 0.60 15.60 15.63
N LEU A 231 1.17 14.72 14.80
CA LEU A 231 1.94 15.12 13.62
C LEU A 231 1.11 15.96 12.66
N ASP A 232 -0.12 15.55 12.37
CA ASP A 232 -1.02 16.29 11.47
C ASP A 232 -1.31 17.70 11.99
N ARG A 233 -1.67 17.83 13.27
CA ARG A 233 -1.93 19.13 13.92
C ARG A 233 -0.71 20.05 13.93
N ALA A 234 0.48 19.47 13.99
CA ALA A 234 1.75 20.21 13.94
C ALA A 234 2.23 20.46 12.50
N GLY A 235 1.54 19.94 11.49
CA GLY A 235 1.88 20.09 10.07
C GLY A 235 2.98 19.14 9.57
N TYR A 236 3.36 18.12 10.34
CA TYR A 236 4.42 17.18 9.98
C TYR A 236 3.94 15.96 9.19
N LEU A 237 2.65 15.61 9.25
CA LEU A 237 2.13 14.41 8.60
C LEU A 237 2.26 14.48 7.06
N ASP A 238 2.07 15.66 6.48
CA ASP A 238 2.19 15.88 5.03
C ASP A 238 3.65 16.05 4.57
N ASP A 239 4.53 16.47 5.48
CA ASP A 239 5.94 16.77 5.17
C ASP A 239 6.86 15.53 5.33
N LEU A 240 6.53 14.65 6.28
CA LEU A 240 7.36 13.49 6.60
C LEU A 240 6.96 12.26 5.79
N SER A 241 7.97 11.51 5.33
CA SER A 241 7.72 10.17 4.78
C SER A 241 7.21 9.22 5.86
N PHE A 242 6.41 8.22 5.48
CA PHE A 242 5.93 7.18 6.41
C PHE A 242 7.09 6.42 7.09
N VAL A 243 8.25 6.32 6.43
CA VAL A 243 9.48 5.77 7.01
C VAL A 243 9.98 6.65 8.15
N HIS A 244 10.09 7.98 7.92
CA HIS A 244 10.53 8.91 8.95
C HIS A 244 9.56 8.95 10.13
N ILE A 245 8.26 8.96 9.88
CA ILE A 245 7.22 8.94 10.91
C ILE A 245 7.36 7.69 11.79
N THR A 246 7.52 6.52 11.17
CA THR A 246 7.68 5.25 11.88
C THR A 246 8.92 5.22 12.75
N GLU A 247 10.05 5.69 12.23
CA GLU A 247 11.30 5.70 12.97
C GLU A 247 11.34 6.78 14.06
N TYR A 248 10.75 7.95 13.83
CA TYR A 248 10.51 8.94 14.89
C TYR A 248 9.64 8.37 16.01
N TYR A 249 8.56 7.66 15.66
CA TYR A 249 7.71 6.99 16.63
C TYR A 249 8.49 5.96 17.46
N LYS A 250 9.27 5.07 16.82
CA LYS A 250 10.14 4.09 17.51
C LYS A 250 11.17 4.75 18.43
N ALA A 251 11.72 5.88 18.00
CA ALA A 251 12.69 6.65 18.79
C ALA A 251 12.05 7.49 19.90
N GLY A 252 10.72 7.61 19.94
CA GLY A 252 9.98 8.44 20.89
C GLY A 252 9.98 9.93 20.54
N VAL A 253 10.43 10.31 19.34
CA VAL A 253 10.51 11.71 18.91
C VAL A 253 9.11 12.33 18.90
N THR A 254 8.94 13.40 19.68
CA THR A 254 7.64 14.08 19.83
C THR A 254 7.55 15.33 18.96
N THR A 255 6.32 15.79 18.68
CA THR A 255 6.09 17.04 17.98
C THR A 255 6.64 18.25 18.73
N GLU A 256 6.69 18.21 20.05
CA GLU A 256 7.28 19.28 20.88
C GLU A 256 8.77 19.42 20.61
N PHE A 257 9.49 18.30 20.50
CA PHE A 257 10.91 18.31 20.15
C PHE A 257 11.15 18.86 18.74
N LEU A 258 10.38 18.39 17.76
CA LEU A 258 10.48 18.89 16.38
C LEU A 258 10.19 20.40 16.29
N ASN A 259 9.17 20.88 17.03
CA ASN A 259 8.83 22.30 17.10
C ASN A 259 9.93 23.13 17.76
N ASP A 260 10.60 22.60 18.79
CA ASP A 260 11.74 23.26 19.43
C ASP A 260 12.95 23.36 18.48
N LEU A 261 13.26 22.31 17.73
CA LEU A 261 14.26 22.36 16.66
C LEU A 261 13.91 23.40 15.60
N LYS A 262 12.64 23.47 15.19
CA LYS A 262 12.15 24.45 14.21
C LYS A 262 12.25 25.88 14.73
N ALA A 263 11.90 26.12 16.00
CA ALA A 263 12.02 27.41 16.66
C ALA A 263 13.47 27.88 16.81
N LYS A 264 14.40 26.94 17.01
CA LYS A 264 15.85 27.18 17.03
C LYS A 264 16.47 27.34 15.64
N GLY A 265 15.68 27.13 14.57
CA GLY A 265 16.15 27.18 13.18
C GLY A 265 17.03 25.99 12.78
N LEU A 266 17.01 24.89 13.54
CA LEU A 266 17.83 23.70 13.30
C LEU A 266 17.10 22.63 12.48
N TYR A 267 15.76 22.62 12.50
CA TYR A 267 14.98 21.55 11.87
C TYR A 267 15.29 21.34 10.39
N GLU A 268 15.48 22.43 9.63
CA GLU A 268 15.77 22.36 8.19
C GLU A 268 17.24 21.99 7.89
N ASP A 269 18.14 22.14 8.86
CA ASP A 269 19.59 21.89 8.69
C ASP A 269 19.99 20.47 9.12
N LEU A 270 19.14 19.80 9.91
CA LEU A 270 19.39 18.47 10.45
C LEU A 270 18.86 17.39 9.50
N SER A 271 19.63 16.33 9.33
CA SER A 271 19.10 15.13 8.70
C SER A 271 18.14 14.41 9.65
N PHE A 272 17.28 13.56 9.09
CA PHE A 272 16.42 12.66 9.86
C PHE A 272 17.20 11.89 10.95
N VAL A 273 18.38 11.38 10.59
CA VAL A 273 19.24 10.63 11.52
C VAL A 273 19.71 11.53 12.67
N ASP A 274 20.13 12.76 12.36
CA ASP A 274 20.57 13.72 13.37
C ASP A 274 19.44 14.07 14.35
N VAL A 275 18.20 14.23 13.86
CA VAL A 275 17.03 14.49 14.71
C VAL A 275 16.80 13.34 15.69
N VAL A 276 16.87 12.09 15.22
CA VAL A 276 16.72 10.90 16.08
C VAL A 276 17.85 10.79 17.10
N GLU A 277 19.10 11.00 16.69
CA GLU A 277 20.26 10.93 17.57
C GLU A 277 20.22 12.04 18.63
N MET A 278 19.92 13.28 18.25
CA MET A 278 19.77 14.38 19.20
C MET A 278 18.66 14.12 20.21
N TYR A 279 17.51 13.58 19.78
CA TYR A 279 16.44 13.24 20.72
C TYR A 279 16.89 12.19 21.75
N LYS A 280 17.63 11.16 21.30
CA LYS A 280 18.18 10.14 22.20
C LYS A 280 19.21 10.72 23.16
N ASP A 281 20.08 11.62 22.71
CA ASP A 281 21.08 12.27 23.55
C ASP A 281 20.48 13.18 24.63
N GLU A 282 19.33 13.82 24.36
CA GLU A 282 18.64 14.67 25.34
C GLU A 282 17.81 13.89 26.38
N ASN A 283 17.48 12.62 26.10
CA ASN A 283 16.58 11.80 26.92
C ASN A 283 17.24 10.54 27.52
N ASN A 284 18.55 10.38 27.36
CA ASN A 284 19.39 9.36 28.02
C ASN A 284 20.22 9.96 29.17
#